data_AF-A0A0C9SK34-F1
#
_entry.id   AF-A0A0C9SK34-F1
#
_cell.length_a   1.000
_cell.length_b   1.000
_cell.length_c   1.000
_cell.angle_alpha   90.00
_cell.angle_beta   90.00
_cell.angle_gamma   90.00
#
_symmetry.space_group_name_H-M   'P 1'
#
loop_
_entity.id
_entity.type
_entity.pdbx_description
1 polymer ?
#
loop_
_entity_poly.entity_id
_entity_poly.type
_entity_poly.pdbx_seq_one_letter_code
_entity_poly.pdbx_strand_id
1 'polypeptide(L)'
;LDVDDDIWQDIGLEEDDEGYGDVPLWLGDDNVRDGIRARMDLDRCLEEEVRLQRERCTMQEWMLEEWNVLREALSDAESDCEDMVYQLRQRRDYLCRLCVTWQGGIGGIPCAKSMPESWGLSEDDLLSAAVLEYTATYDEADSKDDGDYDGYGELDEDEDDAKLLEVAEESALADAYAQELRGISGLGLDGGGDLTKSPTKMSSPRKRRRYD
;
A
#
# COMPACT_ATOMS: atom_id res chain seq x y z
N LEU A 1 41.16 -29.37 -12.15
CA LEU A 1 41.02 -29.54 -10.70
C LEU A 1 41.09 -31.03 -10.48
N ASP A 2 42.32 -31.48 -10.25
CA ASP A 2 42.65 -32.89 -10.03
C ASP A 2 42.55 -33.17 -8.52
N VAL A 3 42.28 -34.41 -8.15
CA VAL A 3 42.14 -34.81 -6.73
C VAL A 3 43.50 -34.74 -6.01
N ASP A 4 44.59 -34.72 -6.77
CA ASP A 4 45.96 -34.55 -6.27
C ASP A 4 46.38 -33.08 -6.09
N ASP A 5 45.50 -32.10 -6.36
CA ASP A 5 45.82 -30.69 -6.12
C ASP A 5 46.01 -30.43 -4.60
N ASP A 6 47.05 -29.68 -4.21
CA ASP A 6 47.44 -29.39 -2.81
C ASP A 6 46.32 -28.82 -1.91
N ILE A 7 45.22 -28.37 -2.50
CA ILE A 7 43.98 -27.94 -1.83
C ILE A 7 43.21 -29.11 -1.15
N TRP A 8 43.53 -30.36 -1.52
CA TRP A 8 42.97 -31.58 -0.94
C TRP A 8 43.92 -32.26 0.06
N GLN A 9 45.04 -31.63 0.42
CA GLN A 9 45.89 -32.14 1.50
C GLN A 9 45.15 -31.99 2.83
N ASP A 10 45.05 -33.10 3.58
CA ASP A 10 44.46 -33.21 4.92
C ASP A 10 45.26 -32.45 6.00
N ILE A 11 45.49 -31.16 5.77
CA ILE A 11 46.16 -30.27 6.70
C ILE A 11 45.18 -30.02 7.86
N GLY A 12 45.36 -30.76 8.96
CA GLY A 12 44.57 -30.62 10.19
C GLY A 12 43.80 -31.85 10.66
N LEU A 13 43.98 -33.02 10.00
CA LEU A 13 43.43 -34.31 10.47
C LEU A 13 44.48 -35.16 11.20
N GLU A 14 45.53 -34.56 11.77
CA GLU A 14 46.48 -35.28 12.61
C GLU A 14 45.81 -35.64 13.95
N GLU A 15 45.59 -36.95 14.15
CA GLU A 15 45.10 -37.64 15.36
C GLU A 15 46.07 -37.53 16.55
N ASP A 16 46.77 -36.41 16.74
CA ASP A 16 47.52 -36.17 17.98
C ASP A 16 46.55 -35.70 19.07
N ASP A 17 46.02 -36.73 19.73
CA ASP A 17 45.02 -36.78 20.77
C ASP A 17 45.49 -36.14 22.12
N GLU A 18 45.79 -34.85 22.10
CA GLU A 18 45.90 -34.00 23.31
C GLU A 18 45.01 -32.75 23.22
N GLY A 19 43.87 -32.92 22.57
CA GLY A 19 42.86 -31.89 22.44
C GLY A 19 41.64 -32.40 21.69
N TYR A 20 40.83 -33.29 22.30
CA TYR A 20 39.37 -33.28 22.12
C TYR A 20 38.82 -31.92 22.58
N GLY A 21 39.32 -30.83 22.01
CA GLY A 21 39.04 -29.45 22.36
C GLY A 21 37.67 -29.14 21.82
N ASP A 22 36.69 -29.35 22.69
CA ASP A 22 35.31 -28.87 22.67
C ASP A 22 34.77 -28.43 21.29
N VAL A 23 33.73 -29.13 20.80
CA VAL A 23 33.09 -28.81 19.51
C VAL A 23 32.89 -27.28 19.42
N PRO A 24 33.43 -26.60 18.38
CA PRO A 24 33.32 -25.15 18.29
C PRO A 24 31.87 -24.70 18.49
N LEU A 25 31.65 -23.68 19.31
CA LEU A 25 30.30 -23.29 19.71
C LEU A 25 29.39 -22.94 18.52
N TRP A 26 29.95 -22.39 17.43
CA TRP A 26 29.21 -22.14 16.19
C TRP A 26 28.74 -23.42 15.49
N LEU A 27 29.26 -24.58 15.85
CA LEU A 27 28.86 -25.89 15.34
C LEU A 27 27.99 -26.66 16.35
N GLY A 28 28.37 -26.62 17.64
CA GLY A 28 27.78 -27.43 18.71
C GLY A 28 26.68 -26.76 19.55
N ASP A 29 26.56 -25.43 19.55
CA ASP A 29 25.54 -24.68 20.31
C ASP A 29 24.53 -24.02 19.36
N ASP A 30 23.27 -24.46 19.46
CA ASP A 30 22.16 -23.91 18.68
C ASP A 30 21.97 -22.41 18.89
N ASN A 31 22.15 -21.91 20.12
CA ASN A 31 21.97 -20.50 20.42
C ASN A 31 23.03 -19.64 19.74
N VAL A 32 24.26 -20.17 19.63
CA VAL A 32 25.35 -19.46 18.94
C VAL A 32 25.08 -19.43 17.44
N ARG A 33 24.58 -20.53 16.85
CA ARG A 33 24.19 -20.55 15.43
C ARG A 33 23.02 -19.63 15.12
N ASP A 34 21.99 -19.65 15.96
CA ASP A 34 20.84 -18.76 15.84
C ASP A 34 21.28 -17.30 16.00
N GLY A 35 22.19 -17.02 16.93
CA GLY A 35 22.78 -15.69 17.12
C GLY A 35 23.56 -15.20 15.90
N ILE A 36 24.38 -16.06 15.29
CA ILE A 36 25.11 -15.73 14.06
C ILE A 36 24.13 -15.45 12.91
N ARG A 37 23.12 -16.30 12.72
CA ARG A 37 22.07 -16.10 11.69
C ARG A 37 21.33 -14.78 11.91
N ALA A 38 20.86 -14.53 13.13
CA ALA A 38 20.17 -13.29 13.48
C ALA A 38 21.04 -12.05 13.25
N ARG A 39 22.36 -12.15 13.51
CA ARG A 39 23.27 -11.04 13.22
C ARG A 39 23.43 -10.79 11.72
N MET A 40 23.58 -11.84 10.92
CA MET A 40 23.67 -11.71 9.46
C MET A 40 22.38 -11.16 8.85
N ASP A 41 21.22 -11.59 9.37
CA ASP A 41 19.92 -11.08 8.94
C ASP A 41 19.76 -9.60 9.28
N LEU A 42 20.19 -9.18 10.48
CA LEU A 42 20.20 -7.76 10.85
C LEU A 42 21.09 -6.94 9.91
N ASP A 43 22.31 -7.39 9.67
CA ASP A 43 23.25 -6.69 8.79
C ASP A 43 22.69 -6.58 7.36
N ARG A 44 22.03 -7.64 6.86
CA ARG A 44 21.33 -7.63 5.57
C ARG A 44 20.15 -6.67 5.54
N CYS A 45 19.33 -6.63 6.59
CA CYS A 45 18.21 -5.69 6.67
C CYS A 45 18.68 -4.23 6.63
N LEU A 46 19.78 -3.91 7.33
CA LEU A 46 20.36 -2.57 7.31
C LEU A 46 20.89 -2.19 5.93
N GLU A 47 21.56 -3.12 5.25
CA GLU A 47 22.01 -2.91 3.87
C GLU A 47 20.82 -2.67 2.91
N GLU A 48 19.79 -3.52 3.01
CA GLU A 48 18.58 -3.43 2.21
C GLU A 48 17.86 -2.11 2.42
N GLU A 49 17.73 -1.67 3.68
CA GLU A 49 17.12 -0.39 4.00
C GLU A 49 17.85 0.77 3.30
N VAL A 50 19.18 0.81 3.39
CA VAL A 50 20.00 1.83 2.71
C VAL A 50 19.83 1.76 1.19
N ARG A 51 19.71 0.56 0.62
CA ARG A 51 19.46 0.38 -0.81
C ARG A 51 18.09 0.93 -1.22
N LEU A 52 17.03 0.55 -0.51
CA LEU A 52 15.67 1.02 -0.76
C LEU A 52 15.54 2.55 -0.66
N GLN A 53 16.21 3.17 0.30
CA GLN A 53 16.23 4.63 0.42
C GLN A 53 16.84 5.31 -0.83
N ARG A 54 17.86 4.68 -1.45
CA ARG A 54 18.47 5.19 -2.69
C ARG A 54 17.58 4.93 -3.90
N GLU A 55 17.00 3.74 -3.99
CA GLU A 55 16.05 3.40 -5.07
C GLU A 55 14.83 4.33 -5.07
N ARG A 56 14.28 4.66 -3.89
CA ARG A 56 13.23 5.69 -3.74
C ARG A 56 13.67 7.02 -4.34
N CYS A 57 14.88 7.50 -4.02
CA CYS A 57 15.38 8.74 -4.60
C CYS A 57 15.54 8.65 -6.13
N THR A 58 16.04 7.54 -6.66
CA THR A 58 16.18 7.33 -8.10
C THR A 58 14.83 7.32 -8.81
N MET A 59 13.80 6.71 -8.23
CA MET A 59 12.43 6.76 -8.76
C MET A 59 11.89 8.20 -8.80
N GLN A 60 12.16 8.98 -7.76
CA GLN A 60 11.77 10.39 -7.68
C GLN A 60 12.51 11.26 -8.70
N GLU A 61 13.83 11.05 -8.85
CA GLU A 61 14.66 11.73 -9.85
C GLU A 61 14.16 11.44 -11.26
N TRP A 62 13.86 10.17 -11.57
CA TRP A 62 13.31 9.76 -12.86
C TRP A 62 11.94 10.42 -13.13
N MET A 63 11.04 10.43 -12.14
CA MET A 63 9.72 11.05 -12.32
C MET A 63 9.84 12.55 -12.58
N LEU A 64 10.73 13.25 -11.87
CA LEU A 64 11.01 14.67 -12.08
C LEU A 64 11.51 14.96 -13.49
N GLU A 65 12.46 14.15 -13.98
CA GLU A 65 13.02 14.30 -15.33
C GLU A 65 11.96 14.04 -16.40
N GLU A 66 11.27 12.91 -16.33
CA GLU A 66 10.22 12.55 -17.29
C GLU A 66 9.09 13.57 -17.33
N TRP A 67 8.68 14.08 -16.16
CA TRP A 67 7.64 15.10 -16.07
C TRP A 67 8.06 16.42 -16.72
N ASN A 68 9.31 16.83 -16.50
CA ASN A 68 9.83 18.05 -17.12
C ASN A 68 9.92 17.90 -18.65
N VAL A 69 10.42 16.77 -19.14
CA VAL A 69 10.48 16.47 -20.58
C VAL A 69 9.08 16.46 -21.19
N LEU A 70 8.11 15.84 -20.52
CA LEU A 70 6.72 15.81 -20.98
C LEU A 70 6.12 17.22 -21.09
N ARG A 71 6.39 18.09 -20.10
CA ARG A 71 5.90 19.46 -20.10
C ARG A 71 6.51 20.29 -21.22
N GLU A 72 7.81 20.15 -21.47
CA GLU A 72 8.48 20.79 -22.61
C GLU A 72 7.92 20.29 -23.94
N ALA A 73 7.78 18.97 -24.10
CA ALA A 73 7.21 18.37 -25.31
C ALA A 73 5.76 18.82 -25.57
N LEU A 74 4.94 18.99 -24.52
CA LEU A 74 3.58 19.53 -24.66
C LEU A 74 3.63 20.99 -25.15
N SER A 75 4.47 21.82 -24.55
CA SER A 75 4.62 23.22 -24.96
C SER A 75 5.08 23.37 -26.41
N ASP A 76 5.96 22.48 -26.88
CA ASP A 76 6.45 22.50 -28.26
C ASP A 76 5.40 21.95 -29.25
N ALA A 77 4.65 20.92 -28.86
CA ALA A 77 3.64 20.30 -29.73
C ALA A 77 2.34 21.12 -29.85
N GLU A 78 2.05 22.00 -28.88
CA GLU A 78 0.82 22.79 -28.82
C GLU A 78 0.57 23.65 -30.07
N SER A 79 1.62 24.11 -30.76
CA SER A 79 1.47 24.89 -31.99
C SER A 79 1.44 24.05 -33.27
N ASP A 80 1.97 22.83 -33.23
CA ASP A 80 2.44 22.14 -34.44
C ASP A 80 1.65 20.86 -34.77
N CYS A 81 1.12 20.14 -33.78
CA CYS A 81 0.44 18.85 -34.03
C CYS A 81 -0.53 18.44 -32.92
N GLU A 82 -1.84 18.47 -33.22
CA GLU A 82 -2.91 18.07 -32.30
C GLU A 82 -2.84 16.59 -31.86
N ASP A 83 -2.51 15.69 -32.78
CA ASP A 83 -2.37 14.26 -32.47
C ASP A 83 -1.24 13.98 -31.46
N MET A 84 -0.12 14.72 -31.57
CA MET A 84 0.99 14.63 -30.62
C MET A 84 0.58 15.14 -29.25
N VAL A 85 -0.15 16.26 -29.19
CA VAL A 85 -0.69 16.80 -27.93
C VAL A 85 -1.59 15.78 -27.24
N TYR A 86 -2.47 15.10 -28.00
CA TYR A 86 -3.32 14.05 -27.44
C TYR A 86 -2.52 12.91 -26.83
N GLN A 87 -1.51 12.39 -27.54
CA GLN A 87 -0.64 11.32 -27.01
C GLN A 87 0.14 11.75 -25.77
N LEU A 88 0.65 12.99 -25.76
CA LEU A 88 1.37 13.54 -24.61
C LEU A 88 0.44 13.72 -23.39
N ARG A 89 -0.83 14.09 -23.59
CA ARG A 89 -1.83 14.12 -22.52
C ARG A 89 -2.12 12.73 -21.95
N GLN A 90 -2.27 11.71 -22.81
CA GLN A 90 -2.42 10.34 -22.32
C GLN A 90 -1.20 9.87 -21.50
N ARG A 91 0.01 10.23 -21.95
CA ARG A 91 1.24 9.95 -21.21
C ARG A 91 1.27 10.69 -19.87
N ARG A 92 0.79 11.94 -19.82
CA ARG A 92 0.66 12.72 -18.58
C ARG A 92 -0.22 11.99 -17.56
N ASP A 93 -1.41 11.58 -17.98
CA ASP A 93 -2.37 10.89 -17.12
C ASP A 93 -1.82 9.54 -16.61
N TYR A 94 -1.08 8.83 -17.45
CA TYR A 94 -0.35 7.63 -17.05
C TYR A 94 0.71 7.93 -15.97
N LEU A 95 1.53 8.97 -16.16
CA LEU A 95 2.56 9.33 -15.18
C LEU A 95 1.96 9.77 -13.85
N CYS A 96 0.83 10.49 -13.84
CA CYS A 96 0.13 10.85 -12.61
C CYS A 96 -0.32 9.60 -11.84
N ARG A 97 -0.98 8.64 -12.50
CA ARG A 97 -1.41 7.37 -11.88
C ARG A 97 -0.23 6.54 -11.37
N LEU A 98 0.85 6.48 -12.16
CA LEU A 98 2.08 5.82 -11.77
C LEU A 98 2.68 6.45 -10.50
N CYS A 99 2.69 7.78 -10.42
CA CYS A 99 3.19 8.52 -9.27
C CYS A 99 2.36 8.23 -8.01
N VAL A 100 1.03 8.28 -8.09
CA VAL A 100 0.13 7.93 -6.97
C VAL A 100 0.39 6.50 -6.48
N THR A 101 0.50 5.55 -7.41
CA THR A 101 0.78 4.14 -7.10
C THR A 101 2.12 3.99 -6.38
N TRP A 102 3.17 4.64 -6.89
CA TRP A 102 4.50 4.59 -6.28
C TRP A 102 4.52 5.26 -4.91
N GLN A 103 3.87 6.42 -4.75
CA GLN A 103 3.77 7.11 -3.46
C GLN A 103 3.05 6.24 -2.41
N GLY A 104 2.00 5.52 -2.79
CA GLY A 104 1.33 4.56 -1.91
C GLY A 104 2.24 3.39 -1.50
N GLY A 105 3.05 2.87 -2.43
CA GLY A 105 3.96 1.75 -2.17
C GLY A 105 5.21 2.11 -1.36
N ILE A 106 5.76 3.31 -1.56
CA ILE A 106 7.06 3.71 -0.99
C ILE A 106 6.97 4.77 0.12
N GLY A 107 5.76 5.20 0.47
CA GLY A 107 5.54 6.25 1.48
C GLY A 107 6.18 5.94 2.84
N GLY A 108 6.31 4.66 3.20
CA GLY A 108 6.94 4.22 4.46
C GLY A 108 8.47 4.17 4.45
N ILE A 109 9.13 4.27 3.30
CA ILE A 109 10.60 4.13 3.17
C ILE A 109 11.22 5.53 3.18
N PRO A 110 12.10 5.92 4.12
CA PRO A 110 12.69 7.27 4.09
C PRO A 110 13.47 7.55 2.81
N CYS A 111 13.63 8.82 2.42
CA CYS A 111 14.50 9.19 1.30
C CYS A 111 15.96 9.24 1.77
N ALA A 112 16.91 8.74 0.96
CA ALA A 112 18.35 8.86 1.25
C ALA A 112 18.86 10.32 1.18
N LYS A 113 18.14 11.21 0.48
CA LYS A 113 18.46 12.62 0.27
C LYS A 113 17.17 13.45 0.33
N SER A 114 17.30 14.76 0.54
CA SER A 114 16.15 15.68 0.48
C SER A 114 15.57 15.70 -0.94
N MET A 115 14.32 15.27 -1.07
CA MET A 115 13.59 15.22 -2.34
C MET A 115 12.22 15.88 -2.19
N PRO A 116 11.69 16.52 -3.24
CA PRO A 116 10.36 17.14 -3.19
C PRO A 116 9.27 16.07 -3.06
N GLU A 117 8.27 16.34 -2.22
CA GLU A 117 7.16 15.38 -1.96
C GLU A 117 6.26 15.18 -3.18
N SER A 118 6.11 16.20 -4.02
CA SER A 118 5.25 16.16 -5.21
C SER A 118 5.89 15.51 -6.44
N TRP A 119 7.18 15.18 -6.38
CA TRP A 119 7.95 14.54 -7.47
C TRP A 119 7.86 15.30 -8.81
N GLY A 120 7.54 16.59 -8.77
CA GLY A 120 7.42 17.48 -9.94
C GLY A 120 5.99 17.74 -10.41
N LEU A 121 5.02 16.95 -9.94
CA LEU A 121 3.61 17.11 -10.31
C LEU A 121 2.95 18.23 -9.50
N SER A 122 1.88 18.80 -10.06
CA SER A 122 1.02 19.71 -9.30
C SER A 122 0.15 18.91 -8.33
N GLU A 123 -0.25 19.52 -7.22
CA GLU A 123 -1.13 18.88 -6.24
C GLU A 123 -2.50 18.54 -6.86
N ASP A 124 -2.99 19.36 -7.80
CA ASP A 124 -4.24 19.12 -8.53
C ASP A 124 -4.14 17.89 -9.47
N ASP A 125 -3.00 17.70 -10.14
CA ASP A 125 -2.75 16.52 -10.98
C ASP A 125 -2.69 15.23 -10.15
N LEU A 126 -2.14 15.31 -8.93
CA LEU A 126 -2.08 14.17 -8.01
C LEU A 126 -3.46 13.83 -7.44
N LEU A 127 -4.23 14.84 -7.03
CA LEU A 127 -5.59 14.65 -6.49
C LEU A 127 -6.52 14.07 -7.55
N SER A 128 -6.49 14.60 -8.77
CA SER A 128 -7.32 14.08 -9.87
C SER A 128 -7.00 12.63 -10.21
N ALA A 129 -5.72 12.26 -10.28
CA ALA A 129 -5.31 10.88 -10.51
C ALA A 129 -5.68 9.95 -9.34
N ALA A 130 -5.52 10.41 -8.09
CA ALA A 130 -5.89 9.63 -6.91
C ALA A 130 -7.40 9.38 -6.81
N VAL A 131 -8.21 10.39 -7.16
CA VAL A 131 -9.67 10.24 -7.26
C VAL A 131 -10.02 9.20 -8.32
N LEU A 132 -9.41 9.27 -9.51
CA LEU A 132 -9.66 8.28 -10.57
C LEU A 132 -9.28 6.86 -10.15
N GLU A 133 -8.16 6.64 -9.47
CA GLU A 133 -7.79 5.30 -8.97
C GLU A 133 -8.80 4.78 -7.93
N TYR A 134 -9.34 5.66 -7.09
CA TYR A 134 -10.34 5.28 -6.09
C TYR A 134 -11.73 5.04 -6.70
N THR A 135 -12.15 5.88 -7.66
CA THR A 135 -13.50 5.84 -8.27
C THR A 135 -13.61 4.94 -9.50
N ALA A 136 -12.50 4.58 -10.16
CA ALA A 136 -12.49 3.64 -11.28
C ALA A 136 -12.80 2.18 -10.89
N THR A 137 -13.14 1.94 -9.63
CA THR A 137 -13.71 0.66 -9.17
C THR A 137 -15.21 0.50 -9.49
N TYR A 138 -15.84 1.49 -10.14
CA TYR A 138 -17.22 1.36 -10.63
C TYR A 138 -17.28 0.55 -11.94
N ASP A 139 -17.73 -0.71 -11.79
CA ASP A 139 -18.14 -1.73 -12.77
C ASP A 139 -17.85 -1.51 -14.27
N GLU A 140 -16.79 -2.17 -14.74
CA GLU A 140 -16.63 -2.60 -16.14
C GLU A 140 -16.76 -4.14 -16.22
N ALA A 141 -17.69 -4.71 -15.44
CA ALA A 141 -18.02 -6.13 -15.48
C ALA A 141 -19.40 -6.32 -16.14
N ASP A 142 -19.34 -6.59 -17.45
CA ASP A 142 -20.32 -7.32 -18.24
C ASP A 142 -21.54 -6.55 -18.81
N SER A 143 -21.27 -5.61 -19.72
CA SER A 143 -22.21 -5.28 -20.81
C SER A 143 -21.78 -5.97 -22.10
N LYS A 144 -21.84 -7.31 -22.13
CA LYS A 144 -22.12 -8.00 -23.39
C LYS A 144 -23.63 -7.92 -23.61
N ASP A 145 -24.03 -6.82 -24.23
CA ASP A 145 -25.36 -6.63 -24.82
C ASP A 145 -25.48 -7.58 -26.03
N ASP A 146 -25.88 -8.82 -25.77
CA ASP A 146 -26.36 -9.75 -26.78
C ASP A 146 -27.89 -9.61 -26.88
N GLY A 147 -28.33 -8.49 -27.45
CA GLY A 147 -29.73 -8.07 -27.57
C GLY A 147 -30.75 -9.15 -27.94
N ASP A 148 -31.23 -9.86 -26.93
CA ASP A 148 -32.44 -10.67 -26.92
C ASP A 148 -33.27 -10.32 -25.67
N TYR A 149 -33.76 -9.08 -25.65
CA TYR A 149 -34.67 -8.61 -24.60
C TYR A 149 -36.11 -9.03 -24.94
N ASP A 150 -36.42 -10.28 -24.63
CA ASP A 150 -37.79 -10.76 -24.52
C ASP A 150 -38.43 -10.14 -23.26
N GLY A 151 -39.21 -9.08 -23.47
CA GLY A 151 -39.88 -8.37 -22.40
C GLY A 151 -40.90 -9.24 -21.67
N TYR A 152 -40.63 -9.56 -20.40
CA TYR A 152 -41.63 -9.87 -19.38
C TYR A 152 -41.07 -9.56 -17.98
N GLY A 153 -41.75 -8.68 -17.24
CA GLY A 153 -41.58 -8.53 -15.79
C GLY A 153 -41.47 -7.08 -15.34
N GLU A 154 -42.61 -6.49 -14.98
CA GLU A 154 -42.69 -5.32 -14.10
C GLU A 154 -41.95 -5.68 -12.79
N LEU A 155 -40.72 -5.21 -12.64
CA LEU A 155 -39.98 -5.29 -11.38
C LEU A 155 -40.38 -4.06 -10.57
N ASP A 156 -40.95 -4.27 -9.39
CA ASP A 156 -41.21 -3.21 -8.41
C ASP A 156 -39.89 -2.50 -8.08
N GLU A 157 -39.66 -1.33 -8.68
CA GLU A 157 -38.46 -0.49 -8.51
C GLU A 157 -38.43 0.27 -7.17
N ASP A 158 -39.43 0.12 -6.31
CA ASP A 158 -39.61 1.04 -5.18
C ASP A 158 -38.95 0.60 -3.86
N GLU A 159 -38.48 -0.64 -3.71
CA GLU A 159 -38.07 -1.17 -2.39
C GLU A 159 -36.56 -1.22 -2.13
N ASP A 160 -35.72 -1.25 -3.17
CA ASP A 160 -34.26 -1.33 -3.01
C ASP A 160 -33.57 0.05 -3.06
N ASP A 161 -34.10 1.00 -3.84
CA ASP A 161 -33.64 2.39 -3.84
C ASP A 161 -33.95 3.10 -2.51
N ALA A 162 -35.08 2.76 -1.88
CA ALA A 162 -35.46 3.29 -0.58
C ALA A 162 -34.46 2.91 0.53
N LYS A 163 -33.90 1.68 0.47
CA LYS A 163 -32.90 1.21 1.44
C LYS A 163 -31.56 1.92 1.26
N LEU A 164 -31.16 2.18 0.02
CA LEU A 164 -29.93 2.94 -0.26
C LEU A 164 -30.02 4.38 0.25
N LEU A 165 -31.20 5.00 0.10
CA LEU A 165 -31.47 6.34 0.60
C LEU A 165 -31.48 6.38 2.13
N GLU A 166 -32.04 5.36 2.79
CA GLU A 166 -32.00 5.21 4.26
C GLU A 166 -30.55 5.08 4.79
N VAL A 167 -29.70 4.28 4.13
CA VAL A 167 -28.29 4.12 4.52
C VAL A 167 -27.49 5.42 4.32
N ALA A 168 -27.75 6.16 3.24
CA ALA A 168 -27.11 7.45 2.99
C ALA A 168 -27.52 8.49 4.05
N GLU A 169 -28.79 8.53 4.44
CA GLU A 169 -29.29 9.41 5.50
C GLU A 169 -28.73 9.03 6.88
N GLU A 170 -28.66 7.73 7.21
CA GLU A 170 -28.08 7.24 8.47
C GLU A 170 -26.59 7.62 8.58
N SER A 171 -25.84 7.47 7.48
CA SER A 171 -24.42 7.83 7.46
C SER A 171 -24.21 9.34 7.56
N ALA A 172 -25.05 10.16 6.92
CA ALA A 172 -25.00 11.62 7.05
C ALA A 172 -25.33 12.10 8.47
N LEU A 173 -26.28 11.43 9.15
CA LEU A 173 -26.62 11.70 10.55
C LEU A 173 -25.47 11.31 11.49
N ALA A 174 -24.83 10.17 11.26
CA ALA A 174 -23.68 9.72 12.05
C ALA A 174 -22.49 10.69 11.94
N ASP A 175 -22.20 11.17 10.73
CA ASP A 175 -21.15 12.16 10.49
C ASP A 175 -21.48 13.52 11.12
N ALA A 176 -22.72 13.99 11.01
CA ALA A 176 -23.15 15.22 11.67
C ALA A 176 -22.99 15.13 13.20
N TYR A 177 -23.36 14.00 13.81
CA TYR A 177 -23.19 13.79 15.25
C TYR A 177 -21.72 13.69 15.66
N ALA A 178 -20.88 13.01 14.85
CA ALA A 178 -19.44 12.96 15.10
C ALA A 178 -18.78 14.35 15.00
N GLN A 179 -19.26 15.18 14.08
CA GLN A 179 -18.79 16.54 13.90
C GLN A 179 -19.30 17.48 15.01
N GLU A 180 -20.51 17.26 15.52
CA GLU A 180 -21.05 17.94 16.70
C GLU A 180 -20.30 17.53 17.98
N LEU A 181 -19.96 16.25 18.16
CA LEU A 181 -19.11 15.78 19.28
C LEU A 181 -17.71 16.40 19.24
N ARG A 182 -17.12 16.53 18.04
CA ARG A 182 -15.84 17.25 17.84
C ARG A 182 -15.99 18.75 18.08
N GLY A 183 -17.13 19.35 17.72
CA GLY A 183 -17.45 20.75 17.99
C GLY A 183 -17.63 21.06 19.48
N ILE A 184 -18.28 20.16 20.23
CA ILE A 184 -18.47 20.27 21.69
C ILE A 184 -17.14 20.11 22.43
N SER A 185 -16.27 19.22 21.95
CA SER A 185 -14.90 19.03 22.49
C SER A 185 -13.99 20.25 22.25
N GLY A 186 -14.29 21.06 21.22
CA GLY A 186 -13.54 22.27 20.87
C GLY A 186 -13.97 23.54 21.62
N LEU A 187 -15.08 23.52 22.38
CA LEU A 187 -15.63 24.70 23.05
C LEU A 187 -15.54 24.68 24.59
N GLY A 188 -14.90 23.68 25.20
CA GLY A 188 -14.47 23.76 26.61
C GLY A 188 -15.57 24.11 27.62
N LEU A 189 -16.80 23.60 27.42
CA LEU A 189 -17.91 23.77 28.36
C LEU A 189 -18.11 22.49 29.17
N ASP A 190 -17.58 22.52 30.40
CA ASP A 190 -17.91 21.58 31.48
C ASP A 190 -19.38 21.76 31.89
N GLY A 191 -20.15 20.68 31.81
CA GLY A 191 -21.59 20.69 32.04
C GLY A 191 -22.08 19.31 32.42
N GLY A 192 -21.81 18.90 33.67
CA GLY A 192 -22.32 17.66 34.24
C GLY A 192 -23.84 17.53 34.12
N GLY A 193 -24.28 16.38 33.61
CA GLY A 193 -25.69 16.01 33.49
C GLY A 193 -25.85 14.54 33.18
N ASP A 194 -26.08 13.75 34.23
CA ASP A 194 -26.44 12.34 34.24
C ASP A 194 -27.60 12.01 33.28
N LEU A 195 -27.32 11.21 32.24
CA LEU A 195 -28.30 10.35 31.57
C LEU A 195 -27.65 9.02 31.20
N THR A 196 -27.24 8.28 32.23
CA THR A 196 -27.12 6.83 32.11
C THR A 196 -28.52 6.24 31.93
N LYS A 197 -28.85 5.73 30.72
CA LYS A 197 -29.82 4.64 30.45
C LYS A 197 -29.96 4.37 28.95
N SER A 198 -29.09 3.52 28.43
CA SER A 198 -29.36 2.73 27.22
C SER A 198 -30.06 1.43 27.61
N PRO A 199 -31.12 0.99 26.93
CA PRO A 199 -31.57 -0.39 26.97
C PRO A 199 -31.25 -1.08 25.64
N THR A 200 -29.99 -1.41 25.39
CA THR A 200 -29.61 -2.32 24.31
C THR A 200 -29.58 -3.75 24.84
N LYS A 201 -30.67 -4.49 24.64
CA LYS A 201 -30.68 -5.95 24.72
C LYS A 201 -29.87 -6.50 23.55
N MET A 202 -28.60 -6.80 23.77
CA MET A 202 -27.80 -7.59 22.83
C MET A 202 -28.08 -9.08 23.06
N SER A 203 -28.86 -9.67 22.17
CA SER A 203 -29.03 -11.12 22.05
C SER A 203 -27.73 -11.73 21.51
N SER A 204 -27.07 -12.54 22.32
CA SER A 204 -25.82 -13.24 21.96
C SER A 204 -26.12 -14.54 21.19
N PRO A 205 -25.41 -14.86 20.08
CA PRO A 205 -25.59 -16.12 19.36
C PRO A 205 -25.01 -17.31 20.17
N ARG A 206 -25.90 -18.22 20.59
CA ARG A 206 -25.54 -19.47 21.27
C ARG A 206 -24.74 -20.40 20.35
N LYS A 207 -23.52 -20.78 20.78
CA LYS A 207 -22.74 -21.94 20.31
C LYS A 207 -23.61 -23.20 20.29
N ARG A 208 -23.82 -23.81 19.12
CA ARG A 208 -24.34 -25.18 18.99
C ARG A 208 -23.24 -26.17 19.38
N ARG A 209 -23.36 -26.78 20.56
CA ARG A 209 -22.63 -28.00 20.93
C ARG A 209 -23.27 -29.20 20.21
N ARG A 210 -22.48 -29.95 19.45
CA ARG A 210 -22.80 -31.32 19.02
C ARG A 210 -22.77 -32.23 20.24
N TYR A 211 -23.73 -33.14 20.35
CA TYR A 211 -23.62 -34.34 21.17
C TYR A 211 -23.82 -35.54 20.25
N ASP A 212 -23.03 -36.59 20.54
CA ASP A 212 -23.14 -37.95 20.02
C ASP A 212 -24.51 -38.60 20.34
#